data_AF-A0A1N7KVI2-F1
#
_entry.id   AF-A0A1N7KVI2-F1
#
_cell.length_a   1.000
_cell.length_b   1.000
_cell.length_c   1.000
_cell.angle_alpha   90.00
_cell.angle_beta   90.00
_cell.angle_gamma   90.00
#
_symmetry.space_group_name_H-M   'P 1'
#
loop_
_entity.id
_entity.type
_entity.pdbx_description
1 polymer ?
#
loop_
_entity_poly.entity_id
_entity_poly.type
_entity_poly.pdbx_seq_one_letter_code
_entity_poly.pdbx_strand_id
1 'polypeptide(L)'
;MIILEKSSFIPPYGDFLYDFSFFPLAAKEKRNKDQNGFDHKIHLTLLNFLEDLFSQDVRNTIVYICDSQDQREFYRKILFDKWYNEFSIERFEKLDFKLVNDGSDYLITTYISIVTLRENPHLDDLKDFTKSNMEEFENYKFE
;
A
#
# COMPACT_ATOMS: atom_id res chain seq x y z
N MET A 1 -5.00 11.52 9.13
CA MET A 1 -5.96 11.64 8.03
C MET A 1 -5.74 10.45 7.14
N ILE A 2 -6.80 9.69 6.90
CA ILE A 2 -6.82 8.60 5.94
C ILE A 2 -7.52 9.16 4.70
N ILE A 3 -6.97 8.88 3.52
CA ILE A 3 -7.53 9.26 2.24
C ILE A 3 -7.72 7.96 1.45
N LEU A 4 -8.94 7.77 0.94
CA LEU A 4 -9.25 6.77 -0.04
C LEU A 4 -9.90 7.48 -1.22
N GLU A 5 -9.27 7.42 -2.37
CA GLU A 5 -9.77 8.04 -3.59
C GLU A 5 -9.84 6.98 -4.68
N LYS A 6 -10.78 7.11 -5.62
CA LYS A 6 -10.73 6.24 -6.81
C LYS A 6 -9.43 6.50 -7.53
N SER A 7 -8.70 5.42 -7.81
CA SER A 7 -7.40 5.53 -8.42
C SER A 7 -7.52 6.15 -9.81
N SER A 8 -6.59 7.07 -10.13
CA SER A 8 -6.45 7.58 -11.49
C SER A 8 -5.79 6.57 -12.44
N PHE A 9 -5.39 5.39 -11.94
CA PHE A 9 -4.84 4.32 -12.76
C PHE A 9 -5.92 3.79 -13.71
N ILE A 10 -5.66 3.86 -15.03
CA ILE A 10 -6.62 3.50 -16.08
C ILE A 10 -6.40 2.02 -16.50
N PRO A 11 -7.33 1.40 -17.24
CA PRO A 11 -7.92 0.07 -17.03
C PRO A 11 -6.94 -1.12 -17.18
N PRO A 12 -7.34 -2.36 -16.78
CA PRO A 12 -8.73 -2.84 -16.69
C PRO A 12 -9.41 -2.70 -15.32
N TYR A 13 -8.74 -2.24 -14.26
CA TYR A 13 -9.27 -2.27 -12.89
C TYR A 13 -9.80 -0.94 -12.33
N GLY A 14 -9.75 0.16 -13.09
CA GLY A 14 -9.90 1.52 -12.57
C GLY A 14 -11.16 1.79 -11.74
N ASP A 15 -12.30 1.14 -12.06
CA ASP A 15 -13.55 1.36 -11.32
C ASP A 15 -13.57 0.76 -9.91
N PHE A 16 -12.73 -0.25 -9.67
CA PHE A 16 -12.62 -0.99 -8.42
C PHE A 16 -11.29 -0.73 -7.70
N LEU A 17 -10.46 0.15 -8.25
CA LEU A 17 -9.15 0.46 -7.71
C LEU A 17 -9.22 1.75 -6.89
N TYR A 18 -8.69 1.69 -5.68
CA TYR A 18 -8.69 2.83 -4.77
C TYR A 18 -7.29 3.13 -4.27
N ASP A 19 -6.86 4.38 -4.42
CA ASP A 19 -5.61 4.86 -3.87
C ASP A 19 -5.79 5.05 -2.37
N PHE A 20 -5.01 4.31 -1.59
CA PHE A 20 -5.01 4.36 -0.14
C PHE A 20 -3.80 5.17 0.33
N SER A 21 -4.05 6.20 1.15
CA SER A 21 -3.00 7.05 1.70
C SER A 21 -3.31 7.44 3.15
N PHE A 22 -2.28 7.60 3.97
CA PHE A 22 -2.44 8.07 5.34
C PHE A 22 -1.34 9.02 5.77
N PHE A 23 -1.74 10.08 6.48
CA PHE A 23 -0.84 11.13 6.94
C PHE A 23 -1.10 11.47 8.41
N PRO A 24 -0.05 11.71 9.21
CA PRO A 24 -0.25 12.20 10.56
C PRO A 24 -0.82 13.62 10.55
N LEU A 25 -1.86 13.87 11.35
CA LEU A 25 -2.49 15.19 11.48
C LEU A 25 -1.72 16.14 12.41
N ALA A 26 -0.82 15.62 13.26
CA ALA A 26 -0.12 16.42 14.26
C ALA A 26 1.31 16.78 13.82
N ALA A 27 1.66 18.05 14.01
CA ALA A 27 3.04 18.53 13.91
C ALA A 27 3.96 17.77 14.89
N LYS A 28 5.24 17.58 14.49
CA LYS A 28 6.25 16.75 15.16
C LYS A 28 6.43 17.01 16.67
N GLU A 29 6.07 18.20 17.16
CA GLU A 29 6.40 18.66 18.51
C GLU A 29 5.64 17.95 19.65
N LYS A 30 4.59 17.17 19.35
CA LYS A 30 3.78 16.46 20.37
C LYS A 30 3.89 14.94 20.35
N ARG A 31 4.87 14.35 19.63
CA ARG A 31 5.07 12.89 19.68
C ARG A 31 5.95 12.53 20.87
N ASN A 32 5.34 11.94 21.90
CA ASN A 32 6.11 11.23 22.93
C ASN A 32 6.95 10.14 22.26
N LYS A 33 8.26 10.11 22.53
CA LYS A 33 9.22 9.14 21.97
C LYS A 33 8.85 7.68 22.28
N ASP A 34 8.00 7.46 23.28
CA ASP A 34 7.58 6.12 23.74
C ASP A 34 6.39 5.53 22.96
N GLN A 35 5.80 6.28 22.02
CA GLN A 35 4.81 5.71 21.11
C GLN A 35 5.55 5.22 19.86
N ASN A 36 5.61 3.90 19.67
CA ASN A 36 6.28 3.15 18.60
C ASN A 36 5.80 3.47 17.16
N GLY A 37 5.24 4.65 16.91
CA GLY A 37 4.64 5.07 15.65
C GLY A 37 3.34 4.32 15.30
N PHE A 38 2.99 3.29 16.07
CA PHE A 38 1.83 2.43 15.87
C PHE A 38 0.70 2.88 16.81
N ASP A 39 -0.21 3.69 16.29
CA ASP A 39 -1.43 4.06 16.99
C ASP A 39 -2.52 3.01 16.71
N HIS A 40 -2.88 2.24 17.73
CA HIS A 40 -3.86 1.16 17.63
C HIS A 40 -5.26 1.68 17.19
N LYS A 41 -5.62 2.93 17.51
CA LYS A 41 -6.90 3.50 17.07
C LYS A 41 -6.92 3.77 15.58
N ILE A 42 -5.78 4.20 15.03
CA ILE A 42 -5.62 4.39 13.57
C ILE A 42 -5.74 3.05 12.87
N HIS A 43 -5.06 2.01 13.39
CA HIS A 43 -5.17 0.65 12.88
C HIS A 43 -6.63 0.15 12.86
N LEU A 44 -7.37 0.26 13.98
CA LEU A 44 -8.77 -0.19 14.04
C LEU A 44 -9.69 0.59 13.09
N THR A 45 -9.48 1.90 12.96
CA THR A 45 -10.25 2.73 12.03
C THR A 45 -10.02 2.29 10.59
N LEU A 46 -8.77 1.97 10.27
CA LEU A 46 -8.37 1.51 8.95
C LEU A 46 -8.94 0.14 8.64
N LEU A 47 -8.90 -0.81 9.59
CA LEU A 47 -9.52 -2.12 9.45
C LEU A 47 -11.01 -2.00 9.13
N ASN A 48 -11.77 -1.28 9.96
CA ASN A 48 -13.21 -1.13 9.75
C ASN A 48 -13.52 -0.53 8.38
N PHE A 49 -12.74 0.46 7.97
CA PHE A 49 -12.90 1.10 6.68
C PHE A 49 -12.60 0.17 5.50
N LEU A 50 -11.54 -0.65 5.61
CA LEU A 50 -11.23 -1.65 4.59
C LEU A 50 -12.30 -2.74 4.51
N GLU A 51 -12.79 -3.22 5.66
CA GLU A 51 -13.90 -4.18 5.72
C GLU A 51 -15.16 -3.63 5.05
N ASP A 52 -15.51 -2.38 5.35
CA ASP A 52 -16.64 -1.69 4.72
C ASP A 52 -16.46 -1.62 3.20
N LEU A 53 -15.26 -1.25 2.71
CA LEU A 53 -14.96 -1.18 1.29
C LEU A 53 -15.09 -2.56 0.60
N PHE A 54 -14.44 -3.58 1.14
CA PHE A 54 -14.45 -4.93 0.54
C PHE A 54 -15.80 -5.64 0.68
N SER A 55 -16.66 -5.20 1.60
CA SER A 55 -18.04 -5.69 1.71
C SER A 55 -18.99 -5.15 0.62
N GLN A 56 -18.64 -4.01 0.01
CA GLN A 56 -19.48 -3.39 -1.04
C GLN A 56 -19.35 -4.10 -2.38
N ASP A 57 -18.15 -4.54 -2.75
CA ASP A 57 -17.89 -5.27 -4.00
C ASP A 57 -16.63 -6.13 -3.86
N VAL A 58 -16.72 -7.41 -4.26
CA VAL A 58 -15.61 -8.36 -4.19
C VAL A 58 -14.42 -7.97 -5.08
N ARG A 59 -14.65 -7.13 -6.08
CA ARG A 59 -13.63 -6.63 -7.01
C ARG A 59 -12.81 -5.47 -6.45
N ASN A 60 -13.30 -4.82 -5.39
CA ASN A 60 -12.62 -3.70 -4.79
C ASN A 60 -11.19 -4.09 -4.40
N THR A 61 -10.26 -3.19 -4.68
CA THR A 61 -8.83 -3.36 -4.51
C THR A 61 -8.25 -2.03 -4.08
N ILE A 62 -7.38 -2.06 -3.08
CA ILE A 62 -6.63 -0.86 -2.68
C ILE A 62 -5.20 -0.92 -3.20
N VAL A 63 -4.66 0.24 -3.55
CA VAL A 63 -3.25 0.43 -3.89
C VAL A 63 -2.67 1.42 -2.91
N TYR A 64 -1.64 0.99 -2.21
CA TYR A 64 -0.83 1.86 -1.37
C TYR A 64 0.46 2.19 -2.10
N ILE A 65 0.71 3.49 -2.31
CA ILE A 65 1.87 3.99 -3.03
C ILE A 65 2.73 4.83 -2.08
N CYS A 66 4.03 4.57 -2.07
CA CYS A 66 5.01 5.31 -1.27
C CYS A 66 6.26 5.59 -2.08
N ASP A 67 6.37 6.82 -2.60
CA ASP A 67 7.59 7.30 -3.24
C ASP A 67 8.67 7.70 -2.22
N SER A 68 9.91 7.80 -2.71
CA SER A 68 11.09 8.18 -1.94
C SER A 68 11.34 9.70 -1.86
N GLN A 69 10.38 10.55 -2.23
CA GLN A 69 10.61 12.01 -2.31
C GLN A 69 10.97 12.62 -0.95
N ASP A 70 10.50 12.03 0.14
CA ASP A 70 10.80 12.47 1.52
C ASP A 70 11.72 11.50 2.30
N GLN A 71 12.31 10.50 1.61
CA GLN A 71 13.20 9.47 2.19
C GLN A 71 12.57 8.63 3.31
N ARG A 72 11.24 8.54 3.35
CA ARG A 72 10.48 7.78 4.38
C ARG A 72 9.68 6.62 3.81
N GLU A 73 9.86 6.31 2.53
CA GLU A 73 9.19 5.23 1.81
C GLU A 73 9.33 3.89 2.53
N PHE A 74 10.53 3.58 3.04
CA PHE A 74 10.79 2.34 3.75
C PHE A 74 10.04 2.26 5.09
N TYR A 75 10.02 3.35 5.86
CA TYR A 75 9.28 3.41 7.13
C TYR A 75 7.76 3.33 6.92
N ARG A 76 7.27 3.96 5.85
CA ARG A 76 5.87 3.90 5.44
C ARG A 76 5.47 2.49 5.00
N LYS A 77 6.34 1.78 4.28
CA LYS A 77 6.16 0.37 3.92
C LYS A 77 6.11 -0.52 5.17
N ILE A 78 7.06 -0.36 6.10
CA ILE A 78 7.06 -1.11 7.37
C ILE A 78 5.77 -0.90 8.16
N LEU A 79 5.28 0.34 8.24
CA LEU A 79 4.06 0.64 8.97
C LEU A 79 2.84 0.00 8.31
N PHE A 80 2.77 0.03 6.97
CA PHE A 80 1.71 -0.63 6.21
C PHE A 80 1.76 -2.16 6.38
N ASP A 81 2.94 -2.77 6.34
CA ASP A 81 3.11 -4.21 6.61
C ASP A 81 2.63 -4.59 8.00
N LYS A 82 2.94 -3.78 9.02
CA LYS A 82 2.47 -4.02 10.38
C LYS A 82 0.94 -4.00 10.47
N TRP A 83 0.28 -3.07 9.78
CA TRP A 83 -1.18 -3.05 9.72
C TRP A 83 -1.72 -4.27 8.97
N TYR A 84 -1.12 -4.62 7.83
CA TYR A 84 -1.53 -5.79 7.07
C TYR A 84 -1.44 -7.09 7.88
N ASN A 85 -0.36 -7.28 8.63
CA ASN A 85 -0.14 -8.49 9.43
C ASN A 85 -1.11 -8.63 10.61
N GLU A 86 -1.73 -7.54 11.06
CA GLU A 86 -2.75 -7.55 12.12
C GLU A 86 -4.15 -7.83 11.54
N PHE A 87 -4.33 -7.80 10.22
CA PHE A 87 -5.57 -8.19 9.56
C PHE A 87 -5.71 -9.71 9.49
N SER A 88 -6.94 -10.19 9.30
CA SER A 88 -7.19 -11.60 9.01
C SER A 88 -6.60 -11.95 7.63
N ILE A 89 -5.32 -12.34 7.62
CA ILE A 89 -4.50 -12.63 6.42
C ILE A 89 -5.14 -13.71 5.53
N GLU A 90 -6.01 -14.55 6.11
CA GLU A 90 -6.66 -15.64 5.38
C GLU A 90 -7.59 -15.13 4.27
N ARG A 91 -8.23 -13.96 4.43
CA ARG A 91 -9.20 -13.44 3.45
C ARG A 91 -8.58 -12.55 2.37
N PHE A 92 -7.43 -11.94 2.68
CA PHE A 92 -6.79 -10.96 1.81
C PHE A 92 -5.56 -11.53 1.10
N GLU A 93 -5.29 -11.01 -0.09
CA GLU A 93 -4.00 -11.15 -0.75
C GLU A 93 -3.34 -9.77 -0.79
N LYS A 94 -2.06 -9.73 -0.43
CA LYS A 94 -1.18 -8.57 -0.61
C LYS A 94 -0.12 -8.89 -1.64
N LEU A 95 0.01 -8.00 -2.63
CA LEU A 95 0.99 -8.07 -3.71
C LEU A 95 1.90 -6.85 -3.60
N ASP A 96 3.19 -7.08 -3.38
CA ASP A 96 4.18 -6.02 -3.21
C ASP A 96 5.12 -5.97 -4.41
N PHE A 97 5.40 -4.75 -4.88
CA PHE A 97 6.44 -4.49 -5.87
C PHE A 97 7.02 -3.09 -5.67
N LYS A 98 8.11 -2.78 -6.38
CA LYS A 98 8.66 -1.43 -6.42
C LYS A 98 8.84 -1.00 -7.86
N LEU A 99 8.76 0.30 -8.10
CA LEU A 99 9.15 0.95 -9.33
C LEU A 99 10.33 1.86 -9.06
N VAL A 100 11.38 1.74 -9.86
CA VAL A 100 12.59 2.54 -9.83
C VAL A 100 12.60 3.37 -11.10
N ASN A 101 12.36 4.67 -10.96
CA ASN A 101 12.53 5.60 -12.06
C ASN A 101 13.97 6.13 -12.02
N ASP A 102 14.82 5.57 -12.88
CA ASP A 102 16.20 6.00 -13.10
C ASP A 102 16.23 7.06 -14.22
N GLY A 103 15.91 8.30 -13.85
CA GLY A 103 16.06 9.46 -14.72
C GLY A 103 17.49 10.00 -14.69
N SER A 104 17.88 10.78 -15.70
CA SER A 104 19.23 11.36 -15.80
C SER A 104 19.70 12.12 -14.56
N ASP A 105 18.78 12.68 -13.78
CA ASP A 105 19.06 13.58 -12.65
C ASP A 105 18.35 13.17 -11.34
N TYR A 106 17.59 12.08 -11.34
CA TYR A 106 16.88 11.62 -10.15
C TYR A 106 16.64 10.11 -10.16
N LEU A 107 16.82 9.50 -8.98
CA LEU A 107 16.42 8.13 -8.69
C LEU A 107 15.22 8.18 -7.75
N ILE A 108 14.04 7.82 -8.25
CA ILE A 108 12.84 7.70 -7.42
C ILE A 108 12.51 6.23 -7.25
N THR A 109 12.52 5.76 -6.00
CA THR A 109 12.01 4.43 -5.65
C THR A 109 10.60 4.58 -5.10
N THR A 110 9.66 3.86 -5.70
CA THR A 110 8.26 3.83 -5.28
C THR A 110 7.91 2.44 -4.83
N TYR A 111 7.58 2.27 -3.56
CA TYR A 111 7.02 1.02 -3.06
C TYR A 111 5.52 1.02 -3.29
N ILE A 112 5.01 -0.07 -3.85
CA ILE A 112 3.60 -0.26 -4.14
C ILE A 112 3.14 -1.56 -3.49
N SER A 113 2.03 -1.47 -2.76
CA SER A 113 1.33 -2.62 -2.20
C SER A 113 -0.10 -2.62 -2.69
N ILE A 114 -0.49 -3.68 -3.40
CA ILE A 114 -1.88 -3.94 -3.78
C ILE A 114 -2.48 -4.86 -2.72
N VAL A 115 -3.65 -4.52 -2.17
CA VAL A 115 -4.39 -5.41 -1.28
C VAL A 115 -5.79 -5.63 -1.83
N THR A 116 -6.18 -6.89 -1.92
CA THR A 116 -7.45 -7.31 -2.49
C THR A 116 -7.98 -8.57 -1.80
N LEU A 117 -9.23 -8.93 -2.05
CA LEU A 117 -9.80 -10.20 -1.57
C LEU A 117 -9.20 -11.38 -2.34
N ARG A 118 -8.97 -12.51 -1.66
CA ARG A 118 -8.56 -13.76 -2.35
C ARG A 118 -9.59 -14.26 -3.37
N GLU A 119 -10.86 -13.91 -3.16
CA GLU A 119 -11.98 -14.25 -4.04
C GLU A 119 -12.18 -13.22 -5.17
N ASN A 120 -11.32 -12.19 -5.26
CA ASN A 120 -11.43 -11.20 -6.32
C ASN A 120 -11.27 -11.89 -7.69
N PRO A 121 -12.24 -11.77 -8.62
CA PRO A 121 -12.16 -12.43 -9.93
C PRO A 121 -11.00 -11.93 -10.81
N HIS A 122 -10.37 -10.82 -10.45
CA HIS A 122 -9.22 -10.24 -11.13
C HIS A 122 -7.88 -10.54 -10.45
N LEU A 123 -7.86 -11.40 -9.42
CA LEU A 123 -6.65 -11.67 -8.64
C LEU A 123 -5.48 -12.16 -9.49
N ASP A 124 -5.73 -13.07 -10.43
CA ASP A 124 -4.67 -13.62 -11.29
C ASP A 124 -4.08 -12.53 -12.19
N ASP A 125 -4.92 -11.67 -12.76
CA ASP A 125 -4.43 -10.56 -13.56
C ASP A 125 -3.63 -9.55 -12.72
N LEU A 126 -4.05 -9.26 -11.48
CA LEU A 126 -3.32 -8.39 -10.56
C LEU A 126 -1.95 -9.00 -10.19
N LYS A 127 -1.89 -10.33 -10.04
CA LYS A 127 -0.64 -11.06 -9.84
C LYS A 127 0.26 -10.96 -11.06
N ASP A 128 -0.28 -11.13 -12.25
CA ASP A 128 0.50 -11.05 -13.48
C ASP A 128 0.99 -9.63 -13.76
N PHE A 129 0.14 -8.62 -13.52
CA PHE A 129 0.56 -7.21 -13.51
C PHE A 129 1.72 -7.00 -12.51
N THR A 130 1.59 -7.48 -11.28
CA THR A 130 2.64 -7.33 -10.27
C THR A 130 3.93 -7.99 -10.72
N LYS A 131 3.89 -9.22 -11.23
CA LYS A 131 5.06 -9.97 -11.73
C LYS A 131 5.73 -9.25 -12.90
N SER A 132 4.97 -8.77 -13.89
CA SER A 132 5.52 -8.03 -15.03
C SER A 132 6.18 -6.73 -14.63
N ASN A 133 5.79 -6.14 -13.50
CA ASN A 133 6.40 -4.94 -12.94
C ASN A 133 7.40 -5.26 -11.80
N MET A 134 7.68 -6.54 -11.55
CA MET A 134 8.60 -7.00 -10.50
C MET A 134 10.07 -6.99 -10.94
N GLU A 135 10.35 -6.78 -12.23
CA GLU A 135 11.68 -6.86 -12.88
C GLU A 135 12.75 -5.82 -12.42
N GLU A 136 12.58 -5.16 -11.28
CA GLU A 136 13.60 -4.28 -10.69
C GLU A 136 14.08 -4.71 -9.29
N PHE A 137 13.80 -5.93 -8.85
CA PHE A 137 14.25 -6.41 -7.53
C PHE A 137 15.46 -7.37 -7.54
N GLU A 138 15.70 -8.14 -8.60
CA GLU A 138 16.70 -9.23 -8.55
C GLU A 138 18.17 -8.79 -8.63
N ASN A 139 18.46 -7.52 -8.96
CA ASN A 139 19.84 -7.06 -9.12
C ASN A 139 20.52 -6.50 -7.86
N TYR A 140 19.87 -6.53 -6.68
CA TYR A 140 20.52 -6.14 -5.44
C TYR A 140 20.83 -7.34 -4.55
N LYS A 141 22.09 -7.77 -4.62
CA LYS A 141 22.71 -8.57 -3.55
C LYS A 141 22.85 -7.67 -2.33
N PHE A 142 22.29 -8.10 -1.22
CA PHE A 142 22.57 -7.53 0.09
C PHE A 142 23.98 -7.98 0.49
N GLU A 143 24.95 -7.05 0.44
CA GLU A 143 26.21 -7.15 1.20
C GLU A 143 26.02 -6.60 2.62
#